data_AF-A0AB40AE20-F1
#
_entry.id   AF-A0AB40AE20-F1
#
_cell.length_a   1.000
_cell.length_b   1.000
_cell.length_c   1.000
_cell.angle_alpha   90.00
_cell.angle_beta   90.00
_cell.angle_gamma   90.00
#
_symmetry.space_group_name_H-M   'P 1'
#
loop_
_entity.id
_entity.type
_entity.pdbx_description
1 polymer ?
#
loop_
_entity_poly.entity_id
_entity_poly.type
_entity_poly.pdbx_seq_one_letter_code
_entity_poly.pdbx_strand_id
1 'polypeptide(L)'
;MILMRRQPWLLSRPGAWLLKGLAAGEDVSEPVSRLAAAMSTAAISGPAMATAPTVSAISAVSVVSQSFQSRAQGAGGGWQGAGGRALGGSAAGATAPRRRYGGGPAPAPAAGAGGGGAAAGSAQSGGASAGKPPAGNAPPPPPPPPPSSAPSPPPKAKSAKSRMKSFEIYRWKPGEQPQTQTYSVDLEKCGAMVLDALIKIKNEMDPTLTFRRSCREGICGSCAMNINGTNTLACVSHIDQNESKCCRIYPLPHLYVVRDLVPDLSQFYDQYRSIQPWLQRKDLKREAGSAQYLQSVDDRLVLDGLYECILCACCQTACPSYWWNSNKYLGPAVLMQAFRWVIDSRDEATEQRLDFLKDPWKLYRCHSIMNCTNTCPKHLNPARAIIQLKQLLVGLKKKEKPQLQTDALFKGK
;
A
#
# COMPACT_ATOMS: atom_id res chain seq x y z
N MET A 1 -5.52 0.24 -26.89
CA MET A 1 -4.43 0.55 -27.83
C MET A 1 -3.97 2.02 -27.72
N ILE A 2 -3.87 2.56 -26.50
CA ILE A 2 -3.17 3.80 -26.15
C ILE A 2 -2.65 3.56 -24.72
N LEU A 3 -1.41 3.09 -24.57
CA LEU A 3 -0.50 3.26 -23.42
C LEU A 3 0.77 2.39 -23.63
N MET A 4 1.49 2.64 -24.71
CA MET A 4 2.89 2.24 -24.85
C MET A 4 3.65 3.47 -25.33
N ARG A 5 3.83 4.44 -24.44
CA ARG A 5 4.75 5.58 -24.64
C ARG A 5 4.94 6.29 -23.32
N ARG A 6 5.89 5.79 -22.53
CA ARG A 6 6.73 6.57 -21.60
C ARG A 6 7.79 5.62 -21.04
N GLN A 7 9.03 5.83 -21.51
CA GLN A 7 10.35 5.43 -20.99
C GLN A 7 11.25 4.79 -22.09
N PRO A 8 11.79 5.56 -23.06
CA PRO A 8 12.69 5.03 -24.09
C PRO A 8 14.19 5.14 -23.75
N TRP A 9 14.58 5.30 -22.47
CA TRP A 9 15.99 5.63 -22.11
C TRP A 9 16.76 4.55 -21.34
N LEU A 10 16.26 3.33 -21.29
CA LEU A 10 16.92 2.18 -20.65
C LEU A 10 17.40 1.10 -21.63
N LEU A 11 17.28 1.32 -22.95
CA LEU A 11 17.59 0.31 -23.98
C LEU A 11 18.67 0.71 -24.98
N SER A 12 19.42 1.78 -24.75
CA SER A 12 20.38 2.28 -25.73
C SER A 12 21.71 2.72 -25.13
N ARG A 13 22.54 1.75 -24.75
CA ARG A 13 24.00 1.88 -24.91
C ARG A 13 24.66 0.52 -25.23
N PRO A 14 25.42 0.43 -26.34
CA PRO A 14 26.11 -0.79 -26.77
C PRO A 14 27.53 -0.87 -26.16
N GLY A 15 27.84 -2.00 -25.52
CA GLY A 15 29.19 -2.39 -25.11
C GLY A 15 29.53 -3.71 -25.79
N ALA A 16 30.49 -3.67 -26.70
CA ALA A 16 30.85 -4.73 -27.61
C ALA A 16 31.65 -5.88 -26.93
N TRP A 17 31.61 -7.02 -27.62
CA TRP A 17 32.55 -8.15 -27.68
C TRP A 17 32.06 -9.51 -27.18
N LEU A 18 32.07 -10.44 -28.16
CA LEU A 18 31.99 -11.90 -28.13
C LEU A 18 30.63 -12.57 -28.43
N LEU A 19 30.23 -12.47 -29.70
CA LEU A 19 29.60 -13.58 -30.42
C LEU A 19 30.30 -13.75 -31.78
N LYS A 20 30.97 -14.89 -31.96
CA LYS A 20 31.19 -15.51 -33.28
C LYS A 20 30.60 -16.91 -33.19
N GLY A 21 29.58 -17.18 -34.00
CA GLY A 21 29.14 -18.54 -34.26
C GLY A 21 27.65 -18.67 -34.49
N LEU A 22 27.30 -18.72 -35.77
CA LEU A 22 26.09 -19.30 -36.37
C LEU A 22 24.87 -18.39 -36.54
N ALA A 23 24.84 -17.89 -37.78
CA ALA A 23 23.75 -17.29 -38.51
C ALA A 23 22.56 -18.23 -38.74
N ALA A 24 21.38 -17.60 -38.83
CA ALA A 24 20.20 -17.88 -39.65
C ALA A 24 19.00 -17.50 -38.77
N GLY A 25 18.38 -16.33 -38.93
CA GLY A 25 17.59 -15.98 -40.10
C GLY A 25 16.15 -16.39 -39.82
N GLU A 26 15.33 -15.44 -39.34
CA GLU A 26 13.97 -15.16 -39.82
C GLU A 26 13.20 -14.25 -38.85
N ASP A 27 12.52 -13.29 -39.47
CA ASP A 27 11.75 -12.19 -38.93
C ASP A 27 10.34 -12.69 -38.54
N VAL A 28 9.85 -12.37 -37.34
CA VAL A 28 8.48 -12.71 -36.92
C VAL A 28 7.84 -11.50 -36.27
N SER A 29 7.12 -10.74 -37.08
CA SER A 29 6.14 -9.76 -36.65
C SER A 29 4.72 -10.31 -36.93
N GLU A 30 3.81 -10.05 -35.97
CA GLU A 30 2.33 -10.23 -35.99
C GLU A 30 1.67 -11.49 -35.37
N PRO A 31 0.43 -11.34 -34.83
CA PRO A 31 0.08 -11.82 -33.49
C PRO A 31 -0.86 -13.04 -33.43
N VAL A 32 -0.79 -13.75 -32.29
CA VAL A 32 -1.61 -14.92 -31.93
C VAL A 32 -3.08 -14.54 -31.79
N SER A 33 -3.86 -14.79 -32.82
CA SER A 33 -5.32 -14.82 -32.80
C SER A 33 -5.80 -15.87 -33.78
N ARG A 34 -5.67 -17.16 -33.42
CA ARG A 34 -6.41 -18.33 -33.97
C ARG A 34 -5.77 -19.63 -33.47
N LEU A 35 -6.14 -20.07 -32.26
CA LEU A 35 -5.92 -21.46 -31.83
C LEU A 35 -6.99 -21.89 -30.81
N ALA A 36 -8.25 -21.80 -31.22
CA ALA A 36 -9.39 -22.35 -30.47
C ALA A 36 -10.44 -23.03 -31.39
N ALA A 37 -10.10 -23.30 -32.65
CA ALA A 37 -11.03 -23.92 -33.59
C ALA A 37 -10.29 -24.77 -34.63
N ALA A 38 -9.74 -25.90 -34.21
CA ALA A 38 -9.45 -27.07 -35.04
C ALA A 38 -8.74 -28.11 -34.17
N MET A 39 -9.50 -29.05 -33.60
CA MET A 39 -9.11 -30.44 -33.30
C MET A 39 -10.32 -31.14 -32.66
N SER A 40 -11.37 -31.28 -33.46
CA SER A 40 -12.35 -32.35 -33.31
C SER A 40 -12.18 -33.22 -34.56
N THR A 41 -12.21 -34.54 -34.38
CA THR A 41 -11.98 -35.65 -35.34
C THR A 41 -10.55 -36.19 -35.50
N ALA A 42 -10.20 -37.19 -34.67
CA ALA A 42 -9.58 -38.44 -35.12
C ALA A 42 -9.58 -39.47 -33.98
N ALA A 43 -10.28 -40.59 -34.20
CA ALA A 43 -10.41 -41.72 -33.28
C ALA A 43 -9.30 -42.75 -33.51
N ILE A 44 -8.80 -43.37 -32.44
CA ILE A 44 -8.11 -44.67 -32.48
C ILE A 44 -8.65 -45.54 -31.34
N SER A 45 -8.94 -46.78 -31.70
CA SER A 45 -9.68 -47.86 -31.03
C SER A 45 -8.96 -48.58 -29.88
N GLY A 46 -9.74 -49.07 -28.89
CA GLY A 46 -9.36 -50.09 -27.90
C GLY A 46 -10.57 -50.54 -27.06
N PRO A 47 -10.66 -51.81 -26.59
CA PRO A 47 -11.91 -52.58 -26.61
C PRO A 47 -12.80 -52.49 -25.35
N ALA A 48 -14.03 -53.00 -25.56
CA ALA A 48 -15.27 -52.86 -24.81
C ALA A 48 -15.44 -53.75 -23.56
N MET A 49 -16.59 -53.49 -22.90
CA MET A 49 -17.36 -54.27 -21.90
C MET A 49 -17.31 -53.63 -20.49
N ALA A 50 -18.40 -53.35 -19.77
CA ALA A 50 -19.82 -53.53 -20.00
C ALA A 50 -20.63 -52.60 -19.06
N THR A 51 -21.78 -52.14 -19.58
CA THR A 51 -23.08 -51.90 -18.91
C THR A 51 -23.18 -51.06 -17.60
N ALA A 52 -23.77 -49.88 -17.78
CA ALA A 52 -24.78 -49.13 -16.97
C ALA A 52 -25.56 -49.94 -15.87
N PRO A 53 -26.20 -49.28 -14.85
CA PRO A 53 -26.86 -47.99 -14.99
C PRO A 53 -26.79 -46.96 -13.84
N THR A 54 -27.20 -45.77 -14.26
CA THR A 54 -27.60 -44.54 -13.55
C THR A 54 -28.61 -44.75 -12.42
N VAL A 55 -28.46 -44.03 -11.30
CA VAL A 55 -29.59 -43.43 -10.55
C VAL A 55 -29.15 -42.10 -9.94
N SER A 56 -30.05 -41.13 -10.03
CA SER A 56 -29.94 -39.76 -9.56
C SER A 56 -30.48 -39.60 -8.12
N ALA A 57 -29.91 -38.61 -7.43
CA ALA A 57 -30.54 -37.74 -6.43
C ALA A 57 -30.71 -38.17 -4.95
N ILE A 58 -30.59 -37.11 -4.13
CA ILE A 58 -31.20 -36.82 -2.82
C ILE A 58 -30.30 -36.94 -1.58
N SER A 59 -30.23 -35.78 -0.91
CA SER A 59 -29.79 -35.43 0.44
C SER A 59 -29.98 -36.47 1.54
N ALA A 60 -29.02 -36.54 2.46
CA ALA A 60 -29.32 -36.68 3.88
C ALA A 60 -28.16 -36.20 4.77
N VAL A 61 -28.54 -35.29 5.67
CA VAL A 61 -27.86 -34.90 6.90
C VAL A 61 -27.61 -36.13 7.78
N SER A 62 -26.43 -36.24 8.41
CA SER A 62 -26.34 -36.66 9.82
C SER A 62 -24.98 -36.38 10.44
N VAL A 63 -25.07 -35.60 11.51
CA VAL A 63 -24.09 -35.37 12.55
C VAL A 63 -23.86 -36.67 13.32
N VAL A 64 -22.61 -37.04 13.57
CA VAL A 64 -22.26 -37.99 14.64
C VAL A 64 -21.32 -37.28 15.61
N SER A 65 -21.91 -36.81 16.71
CA SER A 65 -21.22 -36.61 17.98
C SER A 65 -21.19 -37.94 18.71
N GLN A 66 -20.02 -38.39 19.16
CA GLN A 66 -19.91 -39.19 20.37
C GLN A 66 -18.68 -38.78 21.18
N SER A 67 -18.98 -38.20 22.33
CA SER A 67 -18.11 -38.00 23.48
C SER A 67 -17.78 -39.34 24.12
N PHE A 68 -16.55 -39.54 24.60
CA PHE A 68 -16.30 -40.45 25.72
C PHE A 68 -15.27 -39.85 26.69
N GLN A 69 -15.66 -39.86 27.96
CA GLN A 69 -15.00 -39.30 29.12
C GLN A 69 -13.94 -40.25 29.70
N SER A 70 -12.90 -39.62 30.28
CA SER A 70 -12.15 -39.96 31.50
C SER A 70 -11.98 -41.43 31.93
N ARG A 71 -10.72 -41.81 32.18
CA ARG A 71 -10.35 -42.37 33.50
C ARG A 71 -8.87 -42.18 33.81
N ALA A 72 -8.63 -41.61 34.97
CA ALA A 72 -7.35 -41.56 35.67
C ALA A 72 -7.11 -42.84 36.46
N GLN A 73 -5.82 -43.15 36.69
CA GLN A 73 -5.15 -43.97 37.74
C GLN A 73 -3.89 -44.56 37.07
N GLY A 74 -2.65 -44.44 37.55
CA GLY A 74 -2.14 -44.11 38.87
C GLY A 74 -1.14 -45.20 39.27
N ALA A 75 0.16 -44.86 39.31
CA ALA A 75 1.28 -45.50 40.04
C ALA A 75 2.59 -45.02 39.37
N GLY A 76 3.64 -44.56 40.02
CA GLY A 76 4.04 -44.61 41.42
C GLY A 76 5.55 -44.85 41.47
N GLY A 77 6.29 -44.01 42.21
CA GLY A 77 7.75 -44.11 42.46
C GLY A 77 8.51 -42.93 41.85
N GLY A 78 8.95 -41.90 42.56
CA GLY A 78 9.24 -41.75 43.98
C GLY A 78 10.76 -41.71 44.17
N TRP A 79 11.35 -40.52 44.35
CA TRP A 79 12.56 -40.33 45.15
C TRP A 79 12.53 -38.95 45.81
N GLN A 80 12.59 -38.99 47.15
CA GLN A 80 12.80 -37.92 48.13
C GLN A 80 14.19 -37.30 47.91
N GLY A 81 14.63 -36.15 48.41
CA GLY A 81 14.21 -35.04 49.29
C GLY A 81 15.32 -33.96 49.06
N ALA A 82 15.39 -32.77 49.65
CA ALA A 82 14.94 -32.27 50.92
C ALA A 82 15.15 -30.73 50.95
N GLY A 83 14.37 -30.05 51.79
CA GLY A 83 14.71 -28.76 52.41
C GLY A 83 14.53 -27.52 51.53
N GLY A 84 13.57 -26.61 51.73
CA GLY A 84 12.91 -26.20 52.96
C GLY A 84 13.37 -24.79 53.34
N ARG A 85 12.57 -23.77 52.98
CA ARG A 85 12.21 -22.65 53.87
C ARG A 85 11.25 -21.69 53.18
N ALA A 86 10.07 -21.57 53.79
CA ALA A 86 9.08 -20.56 53.51
C ALA A 86 9.47 -19.23 54.18
N LEU A 87 9.29 -18.13 53.47
CA LEU A 87 8.97 -16.82 54.05
C LEU A 87 7.85 -16.22 53.20
N GLY A 88 6.74 -15.90 53.87
CA GLY A 88 5.58 -15.26 53.28
C GLY A 88 5.83 -13.78 52.98
N GLY A 89 5.02 -13.26 52.05
CA GLY A 89 5.01 -11.84 51.69
C GLY A 89 4.02 -11.60 50.57
N SER A 90 2.80 -11.22 50.96
CA SER A 90 1.71 -10.76 50.09
C SER A 90 2.10 -9.49 49.32
N ALA A 91 1.69 -9.36 48.05
CA ALA A 91 0.93 -8.21 47.52
C ALA A 91 1.02 -8.07 45.98
N ALA A 92 -0.18 -7.92 45.41
CA ALA A 92 -0.56 -6.98 44.36
C ALA A 92 0.11 -7.03 42.97
N GLY A 93 -0.73 -7.30 41.98
CA GLY A 93 -0.41 -7.17 40.56
C GLY A 93 -0.03 -5.76 40.17
N ALA A 94 1.04 -5.67 39.35
CA ALA A 94 1.44 -4.45 38.69
C ALA A 94 0.90 -4.45 37.25
N THR A 95 -0.27 -3.84 37.07
CA THR A 95 -0.73 -3.29 35.80
C THR A 95 0.18 -2.12 35.40
N ALA A 96 0.84 -2.23 34.25
CA ALA A 96 1.64 -1.14 33.69
C ALA A 96 0.75 0.08 33.38
N PRO A 97 1.15 1.32 33.75
CA PRO A 97 0.31 2.49 33.53
C PRO A 97 0.33 2.89 32.04
N ARG A 98 -0.85 2.83 31.40
CA ARG A 98 -1.10 3.48 30.12
C ARG A 98 -0.89 4.99 30.27
N ARG A 99 0.11 5.55 29.59
CA ARG A 99 0.24 7.01 29.41
C ARG A 99 -0.98 7.55 28.68
N ARG A 100 -1.81 8.32 29.38
CA ARG A 100 -2.85 9.20 28.82
C ARG A 100 -2.14 10.37 28.13
N TYR A 101 -2.25 10.47 26.81
CA TYR A 101 -1.98 11.72 26.11
C TYR A 101 -3.18 12.64 26.32
N GLY A 102 -3.06 13.59 27.25
CA GLY A 102 -4.01 14.71 27.38
C GLY A 102 -3.69 15.75 26.30
N GLY A 103 -4.53 15.84 25.28
CA GLY A 103 -4.52 16.95 24.33
C GLY A 103 -5.17 18.17 24.97
N GLY A 104 -4.38 19.21 25.26
CA GLY A 104 -4.90 20.55 25.54
C GLY A 104 -5.33 21.24 24.23
N PRO A 105 -6.30 22.17 24.28
CA PRO A 105 -6.78 22.86 23.10
C PRO A 105 -5.77 23.91 22.59
N ALA A 106 -5.73 24.09 21.27
CA ALA A 106 -4.91 25.09 20.59
C ALA A 106 -5.39 26.52 20.90
N PRO A 107 -4.49 27.53 20.99
CA PRO A 107 -4.89 28.91 21.22
C PRO A 107 -5.51 29.54 19.96
N ALA A 108 -6.57 30.32 20.18
CA ALA A 108 -7.29 31.09 19.16
C ALA A 108 -6.54 32.40 18.78
N PRO A 109 -6.80 32.98 17.60
CA PRO A 109 -6.13 34.20 17.15
C PRO A 109 -6.71 35.46 17.82
N ALA A 110 -5.83 36.39 18.16
CA ALA A 110 -6.20 37.67 18.76
C ALA A 110 -6.83 38.62 17.74
N ALA A 111 -7.94 39.27 18.12
CA ALA A 111 -8.58 40.35 17.38
C ALA A 111 -8.51 41.66 18.20
N GLY A 112 -7.90 42.68 17.59
CA GLY A 112 -8.41 44.07 17.48
C GLY A 112 -8.58 44.98 18.70
N ALA A 113 -7.83 46.09 18.68
CA ALA A 113 -8.26 47.47 19.02
C ALA A 113 -7.08 48.40 18.62
N GLY A 114 -7.21 49.59 18.02
CA GLY A 114 -8.29 50.44 17.57
C GLY A 114 -7.70 51.83 17.25
N GLY A 115 -8.34 52.58 16.32
CA GLY A 115 -8.41 54.05 16.39
C GLY A 115 -7.32 54.92 15.72
N GLY A 116 -7.68 55.49 14.57
CA GLY A 116 -7.75 56.95 14.36
C GLY A 116 -6.48 57.74 13.98
N GLY A 117 -6.62 58.58 12.94
CA GLY A 117 -5.82 59.82 12.82
C GLY A 117 -5.19 60.08 11.45
N ALA A 118 -5.66 61.15 10.79
CA ALA A 118 -5.20 61.67 9.51
C ALA A 118 -3.78 62.28 9.54
N ALA A 119 -3.12 62.37 8.38
CA ALA A 119 -2.61 63.62 7.79
C ALA A 119 -1.72 63.35 6.57
N ALA A 120 -1.83 64.26 5.60
CA ALA A 120 -1.04 64.36 4.39
C ALA A 120 0.41 64.80 4.65
N GLY A 121 1.32 64.44 3.74
CA GLY A 121 2.69 64.93 3.72
C GLY A 121 3.40 64.57 2.41
N SER A 122 3.45 65.54 1.50
CA SER A 122 4.11 65.53 0.21
C SER A 122 5.64 65.46 0.29
N ALA A 123 6.29 64.80 -0.68
CA ALA A 123 7.64 65.15 -1.12
C ALA A 123 7.88 64.79 -2.61
N GLN A 124 8.17 65.85 -3.37
CA GLN A 124 8.78 66.00 -4.71
C GLN A 124 10.07 65.16 -4.89
N SER A 125 10.73 64.97 -6.04
CA SER A 125 10.63 65.35 -7.47
C SER A 125 11.85 64.72 -8.16
N GLY A 126 11.81 64.51 -9.48
CA GLY A 126 13.04 64.30 -10.27
C GLY A 126 12.76 63.70 -11.64
N GLY A 127 12.63 64.55 -12.66
CA GLY A 127 12.36 64.15 -14.04
C GLY A 127 13.61 63.94 -14.89
N ALA A 128 13.42 63.35 -16.07
CA ALA A 128 14.21 63.61 -17.26
C ALA A 128 13.33 63.47 -18.51
N SER A 129 13.49 64.45 -19.39
CA SER A 129 12.67 64.82 -20.55
C SER A 129 13.09 64.06 -21.82
N ALA A 130 12.12 63.78 -22.70
CA ALA A 130 12.36 63.70 -24.13
C ALA A 130 11.09 64.07 -24.94
N GLY A 131 11.13 65.26 -25.56
CA GLY A 131 10.64 65.56 -26.92
C GLY A 131 9.14 65.46 -27.24
N LYS A 132 8.52 66.60 -27.57
CA LYS A 132 7.21 66.72 -28.23
C LYS A 132 7.38 67.29 -29.65
N PRO A 133 6.67 66.76 -30.67
CA PRO A 133 6.23 67.52 -31.84
C PRO A 133 4.70 67.72 -31.85
N PRO A 134 4.17 68.63 -32.71
CA PRO A 134 3.02 69.46 -32.40
C PRO A 134 1.64 68.86 -32.76
N ALA A 135 0.61 69.53 -32.25
CA ALA A 135 -0.79 69.20 -32.38
C ALA A 135 -1.33 69.35 -33.81
N GLY A 136 -2.03 68.32 -34.28
CA GLY A 136 -2.94 68.35 -35.42
C GLY A 136 -4.32 67.82 -34.99
N ASN A 137 -5.37 68.53 -35.38
CA ASN A 137 -6.77 68.29 -35.01
C ASN A 137 -7.22 66.84 -35.29
N ALA A 138 -7.58 66.09 -34.25
CA ALA A 138 -8.21 64.79 -34.40
C ALA A 138 -9.73 64.93 -34.60
N PRO A 139 -10.34 64.20 -35.55
CA PRO A 139 -11.80 64.21 -35.76
C PRO A 139 -12.54 63.50 -34.60
N PRO A 140 -13.82 63.84 -34.35
CA PRO A 140 -14.58 63.26 -33.24
C PRO A 140 -14.81 61.74 -33.43
N PRO A 141 -14.92 60.98 -32.32
CA PRO A 141 -15.07 59.53 -32.38
C PRO A 141 -16.43 59.12 -32.96
N PRO A 142 -16.52 57.95 -33.61
CA PRO A 142 -17.77 57.45 -34.17
C PRO A 142 -18.76 57.04 -33.06
N PRO A 143 -20.08 57.07 -33.34
CA PRO A 143 -21.11 56.72 -32.37
C PRO A 143 -21.10 55.22 -32.03
N PRO A 144 -21.59 54.85 -30.83
CA PRO A 144 -21.57 53.47 -30.37
C PRO A 144 -22.54 52.58 -31.16
N PRO A 145 -22.24 51.27 -31.30
CA PRO A 145 -23.11 50.32 -31.98
C PRO A 145 -24.42 50.07 -31.20
N PRO A 146 -25.49 49.65 -31.89
CA PRO A 146 -26.79 49.40 -31.27
C PRO A 146 -26.78 48.19 -30.33
N PRO A 147 -27.73 48.11 -29.38
CA PRO A 147 -27.73 47.11 -28.32
C PRO A 147 -27.91 45.68 -28.87
N SER A 148 -26.93 44.81 -28.55
CA SER A 148 -26.97 43.38 -28.79
C SER A 148 -28.16 42.73 -28.09
N SER A 149 -28.89 41.88 -28.81
CA SER A 149 -29.92 40.99 -28.29
C SER A 149 -29.38 40.14 -27.12
N ALA A 150 -30.25 39.92 -26.13
CA ALA A 150 -29.94 39.19 -24.91
C ALA A 150 -29.41 37.77 -25.18
N PRO A 151 -28.44 37.27 -24.40
CA PRO A 151 -28.00 35.88 -24.50
C PRO A 151 -29.15 34.95 -24.11
N SER A 152 -29.42 33.96 -24.97
CA SER A 152 -30.37 32.89 -24.69
C SER A 152 -29.96 32.11 -23.42
N PRO A 153 -30.93 31.63 -22.62
CA PRO A 153 -30.63 30.91 -21.40
C PRO A 153 -29.82 29.63 -21.72
N PRO A 154 -28.90 29.23 -20.83
CA PRO A 154 -28.11 28.02 -21.03
C PRO A 154 -29.05 26.82 -21.19
N PRO A 155 -28.71 25.85 -22.08
CA PRO A 155 -29.53 24.67 -22.26
C PRO A 155 -29.68 23.96 -20.92
N LYS A 156 -30.93 23.72 -20.51
CA LYS A 156 -31.26 22.97 -19.29
C LYS A 156 -30.47 21.67 -19.32
N ALA A 157 -29.61 21.46 -18.32
CA ALA A 157 -28.87 20.23 -18.14
C ALA A 157 -29.85 19.06 -18.20
N LYS A 158 -29.70 18.19 -19.21
CA LYS A 158 -30.47 16.93 -19.29
C LYS A 158 -30.24 16.22 -17.96
N SER A 159 -31.30 15.98 -17.19
CA SER A 159 -31.20 15.26 -15.92
C SER A 159 -30.54 13.91 -16.17
N ALA A 160 -29.28 13.75 -15.78
CA ALA A 160 -28.59 12.48 -15.90
C ALA A 160 -29.43 11.42 -15.21
N LYS A 161 -29.75 10.33 -15.93
CA LYS A 161 -30.51 9.21 -15.39
C LYS A 161 -29.72 8.67 -14.19
N SER A 162 -30.37 8.60 -13.03
CA SER A 162 -29.72 8.09 -11.81
C SER A 162 -29.23 6.66 -12.02
N ARG A 163 -27.99 6.40 -11.60
CA ARG A 163 -27.31 5.11 -11.79
C ARG A 163 -26.93 4.54 -10.44
N MET A 164 -27.76 3.67 -9.92
CA MET A 164 -27.65 3.19 -8.54
C MET A 164 -26.71 2.00 -8.46
N LYS A 165 -25.66 2.12 -7.65
CA LYS A 165 -24.69 1.06 -7.35
C LYS A 165 -24.82 0.61 -5.91
N SER A 166 -24.87 -0.71 -5.72
CA SER A 166 -24.88 -1.31 -4.37
C SER A 166 -23.47 -1.53 -3.84
N PHE A 167 -23.26 -1.16 -2.58
CA PHE A 167 -22.04 -1.40 -1.80
C PHE A 167 -22.38 -2.20 -0.55
N GLU A 168 -21.90 -3.43 -0.47
CA GLU A 168 -22.03 -4.30 0.71
C GLU A 168 -20.76 -4.13 1.57
N ILE A 169 -20.92 -3.54 2.76
CA ILE A 169 -19.81 -3.12 3.60
C ILE A 169 -19.85 -3.88 4.93
N TYR A 170 -18.71 -4.42 5.33
CA TYR A 170 -18.52 -5.00 6.66
C TYR A 170 -18.73 -3.96 7.76
N ARG A 171 -19.56 -4.31 8.76
CA ARG A 171 -19.88 -3.50 9.93
C ARG A 171 -19.59 -4.27 11.21
N TRP A 172 -18.94 -3.60 12.15
CA TRP A 172 -18.71 -4.14 13.48
C TRP A 172 -18.36 -3.04 14.48
N LYS A 173 -18.86 -3.17 15.71
CA LYS A 173 -18.40 -2.39 16.86
C LYS A 173 -18.24 -3.32 18.07
N PRO A 174 -17.36 -2.97 19.03
CA PRO A 174 -17.19 -3.74 20.26
C PRO A 174 -18.53 -4.01 20.95
N GLY A 175 -18.79 -5.28 21.28
CA GLY A 175 -20.03 -5.72 21.91
C GLY A 175 -21.11 -6.23 20.94
N GLU A 176 -20.90 -6.13 19.62
CA GLU A 176 -21.85 -6.63 18.62
C GLU A 176 -21.26 -7.76 17.78
N GLN A 177 -22.14 -8.49 17.09
CA GLN A 177 -21.73 -9.48 16.08
C GLN A 177 -21.39 -8.79 14.76
N PRO A 178 -20.35 -9.26 14.04
CA PRO A 178 -20.05 -8.75 12.70
C PRO A 178 -21.20 -8.99 11.74
N GLN A 179 -21.52 -8.00 10.91
CA GLN A 179 -22.53 -8.11 9.86
C GLN A 179 -22.10 -7.36 8.60
N THR A 180 -22.79 -7.59 7.49
CA THR A 180 -22.69 -6.73 6.31
C THR A 180 -23.90 -5.83 6.21
N GLN A 181 -23.70 -4.61 5.68
CA GLN A 181 -24.77 -3.66 5.41
C GLN A 181 -24.63 -3.13 3.99
N THR A 182 -25.75 -3.07 3.28
CA THR A 182 -25.79 -2.64 1.89
C THR A 182 -26.23 -1.18 1.79
N TYR A 183 -25.51 -0.38 1.01
CA TYR A 183 -25.83 0.99 0.68
C TYR A 183 -26.00 1.14 -0.82
N SER A 184 -26.99 1.92 -1.25
CA SER A 184 -27.21 2.23 -2.66
C SER A 184 -26.77 3.67 -2.94
N VAL A 185 -25.81 3.85 -3.84
CA VAL A 185 -25.20 5.14 -4.17
C VAL A 185 -25.42 5.49 -5.63
N ASP A 186 -25.87 6.71 -5.90
CA ASP A 186 -26.01 7.25 -7.25
C ASP A 186 -24.63 7.64 -7.82
N LEU A 187 -24.17 6.91 -8.84
CA LEU A 187 -22.85 7.11 -9.45
C LEU A 187 -22.72 8.45 -10.17
N GLU A 188 -23.82 9.04 -10.66
CA GLU A 188 -23.81 10.36 -11.31
C GLU A 188 -23.56 11.51 -10.30
N LYS A 189 -23.70 11.22 -8.99
CA LYS A 189 -23.50 12.17 -7.88
C LYS A 189 -22.38 11.71 -6.94
N CYS A 190 -21.48 10.87 -7.44
CA CYS A 190 -20.36 10.31 -6.70
C CYS A 190 -19.07 10.44 -7.51
N GLY A 191 -17.94 10.61 -6.82
CA GLY A 191 -16.62 10.52 -7.46
C GLY A 191 -16.35 9.09 -7.99
N ALA A 192 -15.32 8.96 -8.81
CA ALA A 192 -15.03 7.73 -9.54
C ALA A 192 -14.40 6.61 -8.67
N MET A 193 -13.90 6.94 -7.47
CA MET A 193 -13.16 6.02 -6.63
C MET A 193 -14.02 5.46 -5.50
N VAL A 194 -13.72 4.25 -5.04
CA VAL A 194 -14.45 3.61 -3.93
C VAL A 194 -14.37 4.46 -2.66
N LEU A 195 -13.28 5.19 -2.42
CA LEU A 195 -13.20 6.13 -1.31
C LEU A 195 -14.25 7.25 -1.40
N ASP A 196 -14.57 7.74 -2.61
CA ASP A 196 -15.58 8.78 -2.80
C ASP A 196 -16.96 8.25 -2.39
N ALA A 197 -17.28 7.01 -2.75
CA ALA A 197 -18.51 6.34 -2.32
C ALA A 197 -18.55 6.15 -0.80
N LEU A 198 -17.45 5.72 -0.16
CA LEU A 198 -17.38 5.57 1.30
C LEU A 198 -17.58 6.90 2.04
N ILE A 199 -16.99 7.99 1.54
CA ILE A 199 -17.17 9.33 2.12
C ILE A 199 -18.61 9.80 1.91
N LYS A 200 -19.18 9.58 0.72
CA LYS A 200 -20.58 9.93 0.41
C LYS A 200 -21.55 9.19 1.34
N ILE A 201 -21.40 7.87 1.48
CA ILE A 201 -22.20 7.07 2.42
C ILE A 201 -22.08 7.63 3.83
N LYS A 202 -20.85 7.90 4.30
CA LYS A 202 -20.65 8.45 5.64
C LYS A 202 -21.31 9.81 5.86
N ASN A 203 -21.21 10.71 4.88
CA ASN A 203 -21.69 12.08 5.03
C ASN A 203 -23.20 12.21 4.85
N GLU A 204 -23.79 11.42 3.95
CA GLU A 204 -25.17 11.63 3.49
C GLU A 204 -26.13 10.52 3.93
N MET A 205 -25.64 9.33 4.33
CA MET A 205 -26.49 8.16 4.60
C MET A 205 -26.30 7.60 6.02
N ASP A 206 -25.04 7.37 6.44
CA ASP A 206 -24.72 6.74 7.72
C ASP A 206 -23.41 7.30 8.32
N PRO A 207 -23.49 8.31 9.19
CA PRO A 207 -22.31 8.89 9.83
C PRO A 207 -21.58 7.93 10.78
N THR A 208 -22.16 6.77 11.12
CA THR A 208 -21.54 5.78 12.00
C THR A 208 -20.51 4.90 11.30
N LEU A 209 -20.53 4.85 9.95
CA LEU A 209 -19.56 4.11 9.14
C LEU A 209 -18.14 4.64 9.37
N THR A 210 -17.22 3.75 9.74
CA THR A 210 -15.86 4.12 10.14
C THR A 210 -14.80 3.47 9.26
N PHE A 211 -13.87 4.27 8.74
CA PHE A 211 -12.73 3.83 7.94
C PHE A 211 -11.58 4.85 8.06
N ARG A 212 -10.35 4.41 7.77
CA ARG A 212 -9.19 5.31 7.74
C ARG A 212 -9.01 5.91 6.34
N ARG A 213 -8.72 7.21 6.28
CA ARG A 213 -8.35 7.94 5.05
C ARG A 213 -7.53 9.19 5.39
N SER A 214 -6.68 9.61 4.47
CA SER A 214 -5.97 10.89 4.57
C SER A 214 -5.71 11.49 3.19
N CYS A 215 -4.73 10.97 2.44
CA CYS A 215 -4.17 11.66 1.28
C CYS A 215 -5.02 11.64 0.02
N ARG A 216 -6.02 10.76 -0.15
CA ARG A 216 -6.84 10.59 -1.37
C ARG A 216 -6.12 10.35 -2.73
N GLU A 217 -4.79 10.36 -2.81
CA GLU A 217 -4.04 10.03 -4.06
C GLU A 217 -3.14 8.78 -3.99
N GLY A 218 -3.32 7.92 -2.98
CA GLY A 218 -2.61 6.63 -2.91
C GLY A 218 -1.15 6.69 -2.46
N ILE A 219 -0.75 7.72 -1.71
CA ILE A 219 0.61 7.86 -1.17
C ILE A 219 0.74 7.54 0.34
N CYS A 220 -0.29 7.78 1.16
CA CYS A 220 -0.20 7.59 2.61
C CYS A 220 -0.47 6.14 3.09
N GLY A 221 -1.10 5.31 2.26
CA GLY A 221 -1.45 3.93 2.60
C GLY A 221 -2.62 3.74 3.58
N SER A 222 -3.23 4.80 4.12
CA SER A 222 -4.23 4.69 5.21
C SER A 222 -5.53 3.97 4.84
N CYS A 223 -5.99 4.08 3.59
CA CYS A 223 -7.27 3.51 3.14
C CYS A 223 -7.15 2.11 2.52
N ALA A 224 -6.16 1.34 2.98
CA ALA A 224 -5.99 -0.04 2.60
C ALA A 224 -7.14 -0.90 3.15
N MET A 225 -7.81 -1.64 2.26
CA MET A 225 -8.92 -2.52 2.60
C MET A 225 -9.09 -3.60 1.51
N ASN A 226 -9.95 -4.58 1.75
CA ASN A 226 -10.28 -5.59 0.74
C ASN A 226 -11.53 -5.13 -0.04
N ILE A 227 -11.38 -4.95 -1.35
CA ILE A 227 -12.45 -4.53 -2.27
C ILE A 227 -12.62 -5.62 -3.31
N ASN A 228 -13.82 -6.20 -3.38
CA ASN A 228 -14.15 -7.31 -4.28
C ASN A 228 -13.14 -8.48 -4.22
N GLY A 229 -12.66 -8.81 -3.01
CA GLY A 229 -11.73 -9.91 -2.78
C GLY A 229 -10.26 -9.53 -2.91
N THR A 230 -9.91 -8.33 -3.39
CA THR A 230 -8.51 -7.89 -3.57
C THR A 230 -8.14 -6.79 -2.58
N ASN A 231 -6.96 -6.88 -1.96
CA ASN A 231 -6.46 -5.81 -1.10
C ASN A 231 -5.94 -4.66 -1.96
N THR A 232 -6.48 -3.46 -1.77
CA THR A 232 -6.09 -2.28 -2.53
C THR A 232 -6.32 -1.01 -1.69
N LEU A 233 -6.02 0.15 -2.25
CA LEU A 233 -6.32 1.44 -1.64
C LEU A 233 -7.65 1.95 -2.20
N ALA A 234 -8.62 2.23 -1.34
CA ALA A 234 -9.94 2.71 -1.76
C ALA A 234 -9.87 3.99 -2.61
N CYS A 235 -8.87 4.85 -2.37
CA CYS A 235 -8.71 6.13 -3.08
C CYS A 235 -8.18 6.02 -4.51
N VAL A 236 -7.65 4.86 -4.90
CA VAL A 236 -7.20 4.60 -6.29
C VAL A 236 -7.88 3.37 -6.89
N SER A 237 -8.87 2.82 -6.18
CA SER A 237 -9.71 1.74 -6.69
C SER A 237 -10.92 2.35 -7.35
N HIS A 238 -11.01 2.25 -8.67
CA HIS A 238 -12.18 2.68 -9.41
C HIS A 238 -13.42 1.89 -9.00
N ILE A 239 -14.57 2.56 -8.95
CA ILE A 239 -15.86 1.90 -8.81
C ILE A 239 -16.18 1.17 -10.11
N ASP A 240 -16.46 -0.13 -10.03
CA ASP A 240 -17.00 -0.90 -11.14
C ASP A 240 -18.34 -0.29 -11.58
N GLN A 241 -18.40 0.19 -12.81
CA GLN A 241 -19.55 0.87 -13.40
C GLN A 241 -20.75 -0.06 -13.66
N ASN A 242 -20.57 -1.38 -13.54
CA ASN A 242 -21.64 -2.34 -13.71
C ASN A 242 -22.58 -2.37 -12.48
N GLU A 243 -23.74 -1.71 -12.59
CA GLU A 243 -24.75 -1.58 -11.53
C GLU A 243 -25.30 -2.92 -11.01
N SER A 244 -25.30 -3.97 -11.84
CA SER A 244 -25.77 -5.31 -11.44
C SER A 244 -24.85 -6.03 -10.46
N LYS A 245 -23.58 -5.62 -10.37
CA LYS A 245 -22.60 -6.23 -9.47
C LYS A 245 -22.49 -5.42 -8.17
N CYS A 246 -22.79 -6.04 -7.03
CA CYS A 246 -22.56 -5.43 -5.74
C CYS A 246 -21.06 -5.29 -5.45
N CYS A 247 -20.61 -4.11 -5.02
CA CYS A 247 -19.23 -3.88 -4.58
C CYS A 247 -19.08 -4.29 -3.12
N ARG A 248 -18.26 -5.30 -2.84
CA ARG A 248 -18.05 -5.84 -1.49
C ARG A 248 -16.80 -5.24 -0.87
N ILE A 249 -16.94 -4.70 0.34
CA ILE A 249 -15.85 -4.02 1.06
C ILE A 249 -15.69 -4.63 2.45
N TYR A 250 -14.49 -5.15 2.69
CA TYR A 250 -14.08 -5.75 3.96
C TYR A 250 -12.82 -5.08 4.50
N PRO A 251 -12.53 -5.19 5.82
CA PRO A 251 -11.24 -4.80 6.37
C PRO A 251 -10.09 -5.60 5.73
N LEU A 252 -8.85 -5.20 6.00
CA LEU A 252 -7.71 -6.03 5.61
C LEU A 252 -7.83 -7.43 6.25
N PRO A 253 -7.62 -8.53 5.49
CA PRO A 253 -7.88 -9.88 5.97
C PRO A 253 -7.04 -10.30 7.17
N HIS A 254 -7.64 -11.13 8.03
CA HIS A 254 -6.97 -11.82 9.14
C HIS A 254 -6.25 -10.89 10.14
N LEU A 255 -6.81 -9.69 10.36
CA LEU A 255 -6.42 -8.77 11.42
C LEU A 255 -7.57 -8.61 12.41
N TYR A 256 -7.25 -8.28 13.66
CA TYR A 256 -8.25 -7.85 14.62
C TYR A 256 -8.88 -6.54 14.15
N VAL A 257 -10.21 -6.49 14.13
CA VAL A 257 -10.95 -5.29 13.75
C VAL A 257 -11.19 -4.45 14.99
N VAL A 258 -10.87 -3.15 14.93
CA VAL A 258 -11.14 -2.18 15.99
C VAL A 258 -12.56 -1.64 15.87
N ARG A 259 -13.00 -1.33 14.64
CA ARG A 259 -14.36 -0.90 14.29
C ARG A 259 -14.54 -0.89 12.78
N ASP A 260 -15.65 -1.39 12.26
CA ASP A 260 -15.99 -1.40 10.82
C ASP A 260 -14.77 -1.79 9.95
N LEU A 261 -14.28 -0.88 9.09
CA LEU A 261 -13.17 -1.11 8.17
C LEU A 261 -11.79 -0.75 8.76
N VAL A 262 -11.68 -0.62 10.08
CA VAL A 262 -10.48 -0.19 10.79
C VAL A 262 -9.81 -1.39 11.47
N PRO A 263 -8.78 -2.01 10.87
CA PRO A 263 -8.02 -3.06 11.52
C PRO A 263 -7.01 -2.49 12.55
N ASP A 264 -6.57 -3.32 13.49
CA ASP A 264 -5.38 -3.06 14.28
C ASP A 264 -4.12 -3.44 13.49
N LEU A 265 -3.18 -2.50 13.38
CA LEU A 265 -1.90 -2.63 12.68
C LEU A 265 -0.70 -2.57 13.63
N SER A 266 -0.91 -2.55 14.95
CA SER A 266 0.14 -2.49 15.97
C SER A 266 1.26 -3.50 15.73
N GLN A 267 0.91 -4.78 15.61
CA GLN A 267 1.85 -5.87 15.34
C GLN A 267 2.64 -5.69 14.03
N PHE A 268 1.99 -5.19 12.98
CA PHE A 268 2.65 -4.90 11.71
C PHE A 268 3.73 -3.82 11.88
N TYR A 269 3.44 -2.76 12.62
CA TYR A 269 4.42 -1.69 12.91
C TYR A 269 5.53 -2.15 13.85
N ASP A 270 5.23 -3.01 14.83
CA ASP A 270 6.24 -3.56 15.73
C ASP A 270 7.23 -4.46 14.96
N GLN A 271 6.73 -5.27 14.03
CA GLN A 271 7.60 -6.03 13.12
C GLN A 271 8.45 -5.13 12.24
N TYR A 272 7.89 -4.05 11.69
CA TYR A 272 8.65 -3.08 10.92
C TYR A 272 9.74 -2.39 11.78
N ARG A 273 9.45 -2.05 13.03
CA ARG A 273 10.46 -1.51 13.95
C ARG A 273 11.56 -2.54 14.25
N SER A 274 11.21 -3.83 14.35
CA SER A 274 12.16 -4.90 14.73
C SER A 274 13.32 -5.08 13.74
N ILE A 275 13.14 -4.74 12.47
CA ILE A 275 14.21 -4.81 11.44
C ILE A 275 15.15 -3.59 11.45
N GLN A 276 14.95 -2.66 12.39
CA GLN A 276 15.74 -1.45 12.57
C GLN A 276 15.87 -0.63 11.26
N PRO A 277 14.75 -0.06 10.75
CA PRO A 277 14.68 0.50 9.41
C PRO A 277 15.25 1.93 9.31
N TRP A 278 16.51 2.09 9.71
CA TRP A 278 17.30 3.32 9.61
C TRP A 278 18.73 2.99 9.20
N LEU A 279 19.48 3.98 8.70
CA LEU A 279 20.86 3.81 8.26
C LEU A 279 21.78 3.49 9.45
N GLN A 280 22.59 2.44 9.34
CA GLN A 280 23.54 2.05 10.37
C GLN A 280 24.97 2.11 9.85
N ARG A 281 25.82 2.84 10.56
CA ARG A 281 27.24 3.05 10.25
C ARG A 281 28.07 2.94 11.53
N LYS A 282 29.33 2.53 11.40
CA LYS A 282 30.22 2.26 12.54
C LYS A 282 30.66 3.54 13.25
N ASP A 283 30.90 4.62 12.50
CA ASP A 283 31.43 5.90 13.04
C ASP A 283 30.46 7.07 12.85
N LEU A 284 29.25 6.94 13.40
CA LEU A 284 28.23 8.00 13.32
C LEU A 284 28.65 9.31 14.02
N LYS A 285 29.54 9.24 15.02
CA LYS A 285 29.99 10.44 15.76
C LYS A 285 30.78 11.39 14.85
N ARG A 286 31.63 10.82 13.99
CA ARG A 286 32.40 11.58 13.01
C ARG A 286 31.56 11.99 11.80
N GLU A 287 30.69 11.09 11.35
CA GLU A 287 30.06 11.20 10.03
C GLU A 287 28.67 11.86 10.03
N ALA A 288 27.96 11.93 11.16
CA ALA A 288 26.62 12.49 11.17
C ALA A 288 26.63 14.02 11.03
N GLY A 289 26.08 14.52 9.92
CA GLY A 289 25.75 15.94 9.73
C GLY A 289 26.89 16.84 9.21
N SER A 290 28.11 16.33 9.08
CA SER A 290 29.30 17.10 8.66
C SER A 290 29.52 17.15 7.13
N ALA A 291 28.96 16.19 6.40
CA ALA A 291 28.94 16.10 4.94
C ALA A 291 27.86 15.12 4.44
N GLN A 292 27.68 15.03 3.12
CA GLN A 292 26.83 14.02 2.48
C GLN A 292 27.58 12.69 2.35
N TYR A 293 26.90 11.57 2.53
CA TYR A 293 27.45 10.25 2.17
C TYR A 293 27.48 10.08 0.65
N LEU A 294 28.63 9.68 0.10
CA LEU A 294 28.73 9.43 -1.34
C LEU A 294 28.05 8.12 -1.73
N GLN A 295 27.26 8.16 -2.79
CA GLN A 295 26.59 7.00 -3.38
C GLN A 295 26.57 7.20 -4.90
N SER A 296 27.01 6.19 -5.67
CA SER A 296 26.94 6.29 -7.13
C SER A 296 25.49 6.22 -7.61
N VAL A 297 25.25 6.64 -8.86
CA VAL A 297 23.93 6.53 -9.47
C VAL A 297 23.49 5.06 -9.53
N ASP A 298 24.39 4.14 -9.88
CA ASP A 298 24.09 2.70 -9.95
C ASP A 298 23.75 2.13 -8.57
N ASP A 299 24.54 2.46 -7.54
CA ASP A 299 24.29 2.04 -6.16
C ASP A 299 22.96 2.60 -5.62
N ARG A 300 22.51 3.75 -6.13
CA ARG A 300 21.20 4.32 -5.78
C ARG A 300 20.07 3.60 -6.53
N LEU A 301 20.27 3.28 -7.81
CA LEU A 301 19.25 2.66 -8.67
C LEU A 301 18.78 1.30 -8.15
N VAL A 302 19.64 0.53 -7.46
CA VAL A 302 19.24 -0.75 -6.85
C VAL A 302 18.15 -0.62 -5.78
N LEU A 303 17.92 0.59 -5.26
CA LEU A 303 16.86 0.87 -4.28
C LEU A 303 15.49 1.11 -4.93
N ASP A 304 15.44 1.37 -6.24
CA ASP A 304 14.18 1.56 -6.97
C ASP A 304 13.32 0.29 -6.93
N GLY A 305 12.02 0.47 -6.71
CA GLY A 305 11.08 -0.62 -6.45
C GLY A 305 11.08 -1.12 -5.00
N LEU A 306 11.84 -0.50 -4.10
CA LEU A 306 11.89 -0.83 -2.67
C LEU A 306 11.48 0.34 -1.77
N TYR A 307 12.05 1.54 -1.95
CA TYR A 307 11.80 2.68 -1.07
C TYR A 307 10.42 3.33 -1.26
N GLU A 308 9.75 3.05 -2.38
CA GLU A 308 8.41 3.53 -2.73
C GLU A 308 7.30 2.83 -1.93
N CYS A 309 7.66 1.89 -1.05
CA CYS A 309 6.73 1.23 -0.16
C CYS A 309 6.08 2.23 0.81
N ILE A 310 4.76 2.30 0.77
CA ILE A 310 3.96 3.22 1.59
C ILE A 310 3.45 2.59 2.91
N LEU A 311 3.96 1.41 3.28
CA LEU A 311 3.57 0.67 4.49
C LEU A 311 2.04 0.48 4.68
N CYS A 312 1.31 0.25 3.59
CA CYS A 312 -0.16 0.08 3.61
C CYS A 312 -0.66 -1.29 4.08
N ALA A 313 0.23 -2.26 4.28
CA ALA A 313 -0.10 -3.64 4.66
C ALA A 313 -0.99 -4.46 3.69
N CYS A 314 -1.31 -3.97 2.48
CA CYS A 314 -2.07 -4.77 1.48
C CYS A 314 -1.38 -6.11 1.17
N CYS A 315 -0.07 -6.07 0.86
CA CYS A 315 0.69 -7.27 0.55
C CYS A 315 0.87 -8.19 1.77
N GLN A 316 0.97 -7.59 2.96
CA GLN A 316 1.12 -8.30 4.23
C GLN A 316 -0.11 -9.19 4.49
N THR A 317 -1.30 -8.59 4.37
CA THR A 317 -2.58 -9.19 4.70
C THR A 317 -3.22 -9.95 3.53
N ALA A 318 -2.54 -10.03 2.38
CA ALA A 318 -2.89 -10.94 1.29
C ALA A 318 -2.11 -12.25 1.33
N CYS A 319 -1.11 -12.37 2.21
CA CYS A 319 -0.21 -13.52 2.29
C CYS A 319 -0.76 -14.59 3.24
N PRO A 320 -1.13 -15.80 2.75
CA PRO A 320 -1.63 -16.86 3.62
C PRO A 320 -0.63 -17.28 4.71
N SER A 321 0.67 -17.32 4.41
CA SER A 321 1.69 -17.60 5.43
C SER A 321 1.66 -16.61 6.59
N TYR A 322 1.29 -15.35 6.32
CA TYR A 322 1.15 -14.32 7.34
C TYR A 322 -0.16 -14.47 8.13
N TRP A 323 -1.25 -14.90 7.50
CA TRP A 323 -2.49 -15.22 8.23
C TRP A 323 -2.21 -16.24 9.33
N TRP A 324 -1.55 -17.34 8.99
CA TRP A 324 -1.32 -18.43 9.93
C TRP A 324 -0.23 -18.15 10.97
N ASN A 325 0.78 -17.33 10.65
CA ASN A 325 1.97 -17.20 11.47
C ASN A 325 2.38 -15.74 11.70
N SER A 326 1.42 -14.82 11.74
CA SER A 326 1.69 -13.38 11.83
C SER A 326 2.59 -13.03 13.02
N ASN A 327 2.50 -13.77 14.13
CA ASN A 327 3.28 -13.54 15.35
C ASN A 327 4.79 -13.82 15.19
N LYS A 328 5.20 -14.60 14.18
CA LYS A 328 6.61 -15.01 13.99
C LYS A 328 7.14 -14.68 12.60
N TYR A 329 6.34 -14.87 11.55
CA TYR A 329 6.71 -14.53 10.19
C TYR A 329 6.59 -13.02 9.99
N LEU A 330 7.67 -12.38 9.54
CA LEU A 330 7.73 -10.92 9.38
C LEU A 330 6.86 -10.43 8.21
N GLY A 331 6.57 -11.28 7.24
CA GLY A 331 5.72 -10.95 6.10
C GLY A 331 6.37 -10.07 5.03
N PRO A 332 5.71 -9.95 3.87
CA PRO A 332 6.33 -9.40 2.67
C PRO A 332 6.68 -7.92 2.74
N ALA A 333 5.87 -7.09 3.40
CA ALA A 333 6.15 -5.67 3.51
C ALA A 333 7.43 -5.41 4.32
N VAL A 334 7.53 -6.05 5.49
CA VAL A 334 8.67 -5.92 6.39
C VAL A 334 9.93 -6.52 5.77
N LEU A 335 9.84 -7.69 5.13
CA LEU A 335 11.00 -8.33 4.51
C LEU A 335 11.54 -7.57 3.30
N MET A 336 10.67 -6.94 2.50
CA MET A 336 11.13 -6.05 1.42
C MET A 336 11.86 -4.82 1.97
N GLN A 337 11.41 -4.28 3.10
CA GLN A 337 12.10 -3.18 3.79
C GLN A 337 13.41 -3.64 4.45
N ALA A 338 13.48 -4.85 4.98
CA ALA A 338 14.74 -5.43 5.46
C ALA A 338 15.74 -5.54 4.31
N PHE A 339 15.30 -6.07 3.16
CA PHE A 339 16.12 -6.15 1.96
C PHE A 339 16.61 -4.76 1.49
N ARG A 340 15.74 -3.74 1.50
CA ARG A 340 16.08 -2.33 1.18
C ARG A 340 17.23 -1.78 2.03
N TRP A 341 17.37 -2.20 3.27
CA TRP A 341 18.49 -1.78 4.13
C TRP A 341 19.73 -2.66 3.94
N VAL A 342 19.55 -3.97 3.75
CA VAL A 342 20.64 -4.91 3.48
C VAL A 342 21.44 -4.50 2.24
N ILE A 343 20.79 -4.05 1.17
CA ILE A 343 21.47 -3.72 -0.09
C ILE A 343 21.91 -2.26 -0.23
N ASP A 344 21.48 -1.34 0.65
CA ASP A 344 21.86 0.08 0.56
C ASP A 344 23.38 0.21 0.74
N SER A 345 24.10 0.70 -0.27
CA SER A 345 25.57 0.77 -0.26
C SER A 345 26.13 1.57 0.92
N ARG A 346 25.33 2.46 1.50
CA ARG A 346 25.72 3.29 2.64
C ARG A 346 25.57 2.59 4.00
N ASP A 347 24.85 1.47 4.07
CA ASP A 347 24.60 0.74 5.31
C ASP A 347 25.71 -0.29 5.60
N GLU A 348 26.24 -0.25 6.82
CA GLU A 348 27.37 -1.08 7.27
C GLU A 348 26.94 -2.23 8.19
N ALA A 349 25.63 -2.39 8.45
CA ALA A 349 25.07 -3.41 9.34
C ALA A 349 24.53 -4.64 8.59
N THR A 350 25.01 -4.89 7.37
CA THR A 350 24.51 -5.95 6.48
C THR A 350 24.49 -7.32 7.16
N GLU A 351 25.60 -7.72 7.79
CA GLU A 351 25.72 -9.01 8.48
C GLU A 351 24.76 -9.12 9.66
N GLN A 352 24.68 -8.08 10.50
CA GLN A 352 23.77 -8.01 11.65
C GLN A 352 22.30 -8.13 11.22
N ARG A 353 21.93 -7.47 10.12
CA ARG A 353 20.58 -7.55 9.54
C ARG A 353 20.25 -8.93 9.00
N LEU A 354 21.21 -9.59 8.35
CA LEU A 354 21.04 -10.96 7.87
C LEU A 354 20.97 -11.95 9.05
N ASP A 355 21.82 -11.80 10.05
CA ASP A 355 21.81 -12.60 11.27
C ASP A 355 20.49 -12.51 12.03
N PHE A 356 19.90 -11.31 12.11
CA PHE A 356 18.56 -11.14 12.68
C PHE A 356 17.50 -12.02 12.00
N LEU A 357 17.64 -12.31 10.71
CA LEU A 357 16.72 -13.13 9.92
C LEU A 357 17.03 -14.63 9.96
N LYS A 358 18.14 -15.05 10.57
CA LYS A 358 18.51 -16.46 10.77
C LYS A 358 17.60 -17.09 11.83
N ASP A 359 16.38 -17.42 11.40
CA ASP A 359 15.34 -18.04 12.23
C ASP A 359 14.38 -18.85 11.33
N PRO A 360 13.83 -19.99 11.80
CA PRO A 360 12.92 -20.82 10.99
C PRO A 360 11.63 -20.12 10.51
N TRP A 361 11.24 -19.02 11.16
CA TRP A 361 9.97 -18.34 10.97
C TRP A 361 10.11 -17.01 10.23
N LYS A 362 11.00 -16.11 10.70
CA LYS A 362 11.07 -14.71 10.27
C LYS A 362 11.06 -14.53 8.76
N LEU A 363 11.85 -15.33 8.05
CA LEU A 363 12.01 -15.30 6.58
C LEU A 363 11.43 -16.55 5.89
N TYR A 364 11.68 -17.74 6.44
CA TYR A 364 11.48 -19.01 5.74
C TYR A 364 10.03 -19.51 5.65
N ARG A 365 9.05 -18.77 6.20
CA ARG A 365 7.62 -19.05 5.96
C ARG A 365 7.11 -18.49 4.63
N CYS A 366 7.94 -17.76 3.88
CA CYS A 366 7.62 -17.39 2.51
C CYS A 366 7.74 -18.61 1.57
N HIS A 367 6.59 -19.10 1.10
CA HIS A 367 6.47 -20.23 0.16
C HIS A 367 6.17 -19.79 -1.28
N SER A 368 6.59 -18.57 -1.65
CA SER A 368 6.43 -18.04 -3.01
C SER A 368 4.99 -18.10 -3.56
N ILE A 369 4.00 -17.77 -2.72
CA ILE A 369 2.57 -17.74 -3.09
C ILE A 369 2.24 -16.56 -4.04
N MET A 370 3.09 -15.52 -4.07
CA MET A 370 3.02 -14.36 -4.97
C MET A 370 1.83 -13.39 -4.80
N ASN A 371 0.84 -13.67 -3.94
CA ASN A 371 -0.25 -12.72 -3.62
C ASN A 371 0.26 -11.31 -3.25
N CYS A 372 1.40 -11.23 -2.56
CA CYS A 372 2.00 -9.99 -2.13
C CYS A 372 2.37 -9.04 -3.27
N THR A 373 2.89 -9.58 -4.38
CA THR A 373 3.24 -8.81 -5.57
C THR A 373 1.97 -8.46 -6.36
N ASN A 374 1.06 -9.42 -6.55
CA ASN A 374 -0.18 -9.22 -7.30
C ASN A 374 -1.06 -8.11 -6.72
N THR A 375 -1.12 -8.02 -5.38
CA THR A 375 -2.00 -7.06 -4.70
C THR A 375 -1.36 -5.69 -4.45
N CYS A 376 -0.07 -5.50 -4.76
CA CYS A 376 0.63 -4.28 -4.38
C CYS A 376 0.08 -3.07 -5.15
N PRO A 377 -0.55 -2.07 -4.48
CA PRO A 377 -1.15 -0.92 -5.17
C PRO A 377 -0.11 0.05 -5.75
N LYS A 378 1.18 -0.16 -5.44
CA LYS A 378 2.32 0.58 -5.95
C LYS A 378 3.12 -0.21 -7.00
N HIS A 379 2.64 -1.39 -7.38
CA HIS A 379 3.27 -2.27 -8.36
C HIS A 379 4.72 -2.67 -7.99
N LEU A 380 5.01 -2.77 -6.69
CA LEU A 380 6.29 -3.26 -6.18
C LEU A 380 6.30 -4.79 -6.18
N ASN A 381 7.50 -5.38 -6.06
CA ASN A 381 7.67 -6.83 -6.05
C ASN A 381 8.31 -7.35 -4.75
N PRO A 382 7.55 -7.41 -3.64
CA PRO A 382 8.03 -7.97 -2.38
C PRO A 382 8.52 -9.41 -2.50
N ALA A 383 7.90 -10.22 -3.36
CA ALA A 383 8.32 -11.61 -3.55
C ALA A 383 9.75 -11.70 -4.09
N ARG A 384 10.09 -10.89 -5.11
CA ARG A 384 11.46 -10.80 -5.65
C ARG A 384 12.46 -10.37 -4.58
N ALA A 385 12.12 -9.35 -3.78
CA ALA A 385 12.98 -8.89 -2.68
C ALA A 385 13.23 -10.00 -1.64
N ILE A 386 12.20 -10.77 -1.27
CA ILE A 386 12.34 -11.91 -0.35
C ILE A 386 13.24 -13.00 -0.94
N ILE A 387 13.11 -13.31 -2.23
CA ILE A 387 13.96 -14.30 -2.90
C ILE A 387 15.43 -13.83 -2.89
N GLN A 388 15.70 -12.57 -3.22
CA GLN A 388 17.04 -12.00 -3.18
C GLN A 388 17.61 -11.98 -1.75
N LEU A 389 16.78 -11.66 -0.76
CA LEU A 389 17.16 -11.71 0.65
C LEU A 389 17.52 -13.13 1.11
N LYS A 390 16.77 -14.15 0.67
CA LYS A 390 17.13 -15.56 0.89
C LYS A 390 18.48 -15.91 0.26
N GLN A 391 18.72 -15.49 -0.98
CA GLN A 391 19.99 -15.72 -1.69
C GLN A 391 21.19 -15.10 -0.96
N LEU A 392 21.03 -13.89 -0.41
CA LEU A 392 22.05 -13.25 0.43
C LEU A 392 22.27 -14.01 1.74
N LEU A 393 21.19 -14.44 2.40
CA LEU A 393 21.27 -15.13 3.68
C LEU A 393 22.01 -16.48 3.60
N VAL A 394 21.80 -17.24 2.52
CA VAL A 394 22.46 -18.54 2.29
C VAL A 394 23.82 -18.41 1.58
N GLY A 395 24.27 -17.19 1.27
CA GLY A 395 25.57 -16.95 0.63
C GLY A 395 25.63 -17.23 -0.88
N LEU A 396 24.51 -17.51 -1.54
CA LEU A 396 24.43 -17.63 -3.01
C LEU A 396 24.69 -16.29 -3.71
N LYS A 397 24.38 -15.19 -3.03
CA LYS A 397 24.74 -13.83 -3.43
C LYS A 397 25.42 -13.12 -2.28
N LYS A 398 26.21 -12.10 -2.60
CA LYS A 398 26.78 -11.17 -1.61
C LYS A 398 26.35 -9.76 -1.97
N LYS A 399 26.30 -8.89 -0.97
CA LYS A 399 26.13 -7.44 -1.19
C LYS A 399 27.31 -6.95 -2.02
N GLU A 400 27.01 -6.19 -3.07
CA GLU A 400 28.03 -5.55 -3.89
C GLU A 400 28.79 -4.50 -3.07
N LYS A 401 30.08 -4.35 -3.32
CA LYS A 401 30.87 -3.29 -2.68
C LYS A 401 30.42 -1.95 -3.27
N PRO A 402 30.30 -0.89 -2.45
CA PRO A 402 29.99 0.45 -2.95
C PRO A 402 30.96 0.88 -4.03
N GLN A 403 30.46 1.47 -5.12
CA GLN A 403 31.31 1.95 -6.22
C GLN A 403 32.12 3.19 -5.83
N LEU A 404 31.59 3.98 -4.89
CA LEU A 404 32.26 5.13 -4.31
C LEU A 404 32.62 4.85 -2.86
N GLN A 405 33.73 5.43 -2.39
CA GLN A 405 34.01 5.46 -0.96
C GLN A 405 32.97 6.35 -0.25
N THR A 406 31.99 5.71 0.41
CA THR A 406 30.83 6.39 1.01
C THR A 406 31.22 7.46 2.04
N ASP A 407 32.30 7.23 2.78
CA ASP A 407 32.77 8.12 3.85
C ASP A 407 33.86 9.13 3.40
N ALA A 408 34.13 9.24 2.09
CA ALA A 408 35.27 10.03 1.62
C ALA A 408 35.23 11.51 2.01
N LEU A 409 34.04 12.11 2.11
CA LEU A 409 33.87 13.52 2.46
C LEU A 409 34.03 13.82 3.96
N PHE A 410 34.17 12.80 4.81
CA PHE A 410 34.37 12.95 6.26
C PHE A 410 35.83 12.88 6.68
N LYS A 411 36.74 12.51 5.75
CA LYS A 411 38.17 12.47 6.02
C LYS A 411 38.71 13.91 6.18
N GLY A 412 39.20 14.24 7.38
CA GLY A 412 39.85 15.52 7.67
C GLY A 412 38.93 16.62 8.26
N LYS A 413 37.74 16.26 8.77
CA LYS A 413 36.86 17.17 9.50
C LYS A 413 36.67 16.74 10.95
#